data_AF-A0A2T1E177-F1
#
_entry.id   AF-A0A2T1E177-F1
#
_cell.length_a   1.000
_cell.length_b   1.000
_cell.length_c   1.000
_cell.angle_alpha   90.00
_cell.angle_beta   90.00
_cell.angle_gamma   90.00
#
_symmetry.space_group_name_H-M   'P 1'
#
loop_
_entity.id
_entity.type
_entity.pdbx_description
1 polymer ?
#
loop_
_entity_poly.entity_id
_entity_poly.type
_entity_poly.pdbx_seq_one_letter_code
_entity_poly.pdbx_strand_id
1 'polypeptide(L)'
;MLASLLRYSNYSIASATSEEQALAQMSHQVPFLIILAGDHQNWSQALLQELRTFANRHRTTFVALTDFHAPRWMHQEENPGFDGFLVSPLSSEVLSSLVQSAQTRQAFCLAV
;
A
#
# COMPACT_ATOMS: atom_id res chain seq x y z
N MET A 1 -6.48 -13.56 0.94
CA MET A 1 -6.98 -13.36 -0.44
C MET A 1 -5.96 -12.63 -1.31
N LEU A 2 -5.49 -11.42 -0.94
CA LEU A 2 -4.43 -10.68 -1.64
C LEU A 2 -3.13 -11.48 -1.89
N ALA A 3 -2.58 -12.10 -0.85
CA ALA A 3 -1.36 -12.91 -0.98
C ALA A 3 -1.51 -14.09 -1.95
N SER A 4 -2.73 -14.63 -2.10
CA SER A 4 -3.01 -15.71 -3.06
C SER A 4 -3.06 -15.21 -4.50
N LEU A 5 -3.50 -13.97 -4.73
CA LEU A 5 -3.48 -13.34 -6.06
C LEU A 5 -2.06 -12.96 -6.47
N LEU A 6 -1.21 -12.60 -5.51
CA LEU A 6 0.19 -12.24 -5.75
C LEU A 6 1.13 -13.45 -5.78
N ARG A 7 0.68 -14.65 -5.41
CA ARG A 7 1.51 -15.87 -5.36
C ARG A 7 2.13 -16.27 -6.71
N TYR A 8 1.54 -15.82 -7.81
CA TYR A 8 2.04 -16.05 -9.17
C TYR A 8 2.99 -14.95 -9.66
N SER A 9 3.27 -13.96 -8.83
CA SER A 9 4.18 -12.87 -9.15
C SER A 9 5.57 -13.19 -8.59
N ASN A 10 6.63 -12.83 -9.33
CA ASN A 10 8.03 -13.02 -8.90
C ASN A 10 8.46 -12.03 -7.78
N TYR A 11 7.51 -11.41 -7.09
CA TYR A 11 7.78 -10.41 -6.08
C TYR A 11 7.74 -11.00 -4.67
N SER A 12 8.62 -10.51 -3.80
CA SER A 12 8.56 -10.80 -2.37
C SER A 12 7.35 -10.09 -1.76
N ILE A 13 6.48 -10.85 -1.10
CA ILE A 13 5.27 -10.34 -0.46
C ILE A 13 5.42 -10.59 1.04
N ALA A 14 5.28 -9.52 1.81
CA ALA A 14 5.21 -9.60 3.27
C ALA A 14 3.83 -9.11 3.72
N SER A 15 3.26 -9.79 4.71
CA SER A 15 2.01 -9.37 5.37
C SER A 15 2.32 -9.00 6.80
N ALA A 16 1.80 -7.87 7.25
CA ALA A 16 1.83 -7.45 8.64
C ALA A 16 0.40 -7.38 9.17
N THR A 17 0.18 -7.92 10.37
CA THR A 17 -1.13 -7.84 11.06
C THR A 17 -1.12 -6.85 12.22
N SER A 18 0.02 -6.22 12.49
CA SER A 18 0.18 -5.14 13.48
C SER A 18 1.10 -4.05 12.96
N GLU A 19 1.03 -2.87 13.58
CA GLU A 19 1.85 -1.71 13.23
C GLU A 19 3.35 -2.01 13.39
N GLU A 20 3.72 -2.67 14.49
CA GLU A 20 5.10 -3.01 14.80
C GLU A 20 5.68 -3.98 13.77
N GLN A 21 4.87 -4.95 13.33
CA GLN A 21 5.29 -5.87 12.26
C GLN A 21 5.49 -5.15 10.94
N ALA A 22 4.62 -4.20 10.59
CA ALA A 22 4.73 -3.44 9.35
C ALA A 22 6.02 -2.63 9.32
N LEU A 23 6.29 -1.88 10.40
CA LEU A 23 7.51 -1.07 10.54
C LEU A 23 8.78 -1.92 10.56
N ALA A 24 8.76 -3.06 11.25
CA ALA A 24 9.87 -4.01 11.25
C ALA A 24 10.15 -4.52 9.83
N GLN A 25 9.13 -4.94 9.08
CA GLN A 25 9.30 -5.46 7.71
C GLN A 25 9.87 -4.40 6.75
N MET A 26 9.35 -3.17 6.81
CA MET A 26 9.82 -2.05 5.99
C MET A 26 11.28 -1.65 6.28
N SER A 27 11.76 -1.92 7.50
CA SER A 27 13.15 -1.68 7.89
C SER A 27 14.12 -2.74 7.33
N HIS A 28 13.65 -3.96 7.11
CA HIS A 28 14.48 -5.05 6.56
C HIS A 28 14.60 -4.97 5.03
N GLN A 29 13.51 -4.62 4.35
CA GLN A 29 13.49 -4.50 2.89
C GLN A 29 12.55 -3.36 2.50
N VAL A 30 13.05 -2.45 1.67
CA VAL A 30 12.26 -1.32 1.16
C VAL A 30 11.24 -1.83 0.13
N PRO A 31 9.91 -1.76 0.40
CA PRO A 31 8.90 -2.13 -0.57
C PRO A 31 8.75 -1.06 -1.66
N PHE A 32 8.31 -1.47 -2.85
CA PHE A 32 7.87 -0.56 -3.91
C PHE A 32 6.37 -0.23 -3.83
N LEU A 33 5.60 -1.07 -3.13
CA LEU A 33 4.15 -0.92 -2.92
C LEU A 33 3.78 -1.28 -1.47
N ILE A 34 3.02 -0.41 -0.82
CA ILE A 34 2.39 -0.63 0.48
C ILE A 34 0.88 -0.58 0.27
N ILE A 35 0.19 -1.64 0.68
CA ILE A 35 -1.28 -1.72 0.67
C ILE A 35 -1.75 -1.76 2.12
N LEU A 36 -2.36 -0.68 2.60
CA LEU A 36 -2.99 -0.64 3.92
C LEU A 36 -4.44 -1.09 3.79
N ALA A 37 -4.73 -2.29 4.29
CA ALA A 37 -6.07 -2.87 4.23
C ALA A 37 -6.84 -2.63 5.53
N GLY A 38 -8.15 -2.41 5.42
CA GLY A 38 -9.06 -2.32 6.57
C GLY A 38 -9.97 -1.09 6.50
N ASP A 39 -10.58 -0.76 7.64
CA ASP A 39 -11.42 0.42 7.80
C ASP A 39 -10.57 1.62 8.22
N HIS A 40 -10.68 2.70 7.46
CA HIS A 40 -10.04 3.99 7.72
C HIS A 40 -10.24 4.48 9.18
N GLN A 41 -11.40 4.22 9.79
CA GLN A 41 -11.67 4.70 11.16
C GLN A 41 -10.76 4.07 12.22
N ASN A 42 -10.18 2.90 11.93
CA ASN A 42 -9.38 2.14 12.89
C ASN A 42 -7.87 2.32 12.68
N TRP A 43 -7.44 3.03 11.64
CA TRP A 43 -6.01 3.27 11.41
C TRP A 43 -5.50 4.36 12.34
N SER A 44 -4.40 4.07 13.05
CA SER A 44 -3.79 5.09 13.88
C SER A 44 -3.17 6.20 13.01
N GLN A 45 -3.33 7.45 13.44
CA GLN A 45 -2.73 8.59 12.74
C GLN A 45 -1.21 8.53 12.76
N ALA A 46 -0.63 7.98 13.84
CA ALA A 46 0.80 7.76 13.96
C ALA A 46 1.32 6.80 12.89
N LEU A 47 0.66 5.65 12.70
CA LEU A 47 1.01 4.71 11.64
C LEU A 47 0.90 5.36 10.26
N LEU A 48 -0.21 6.06 9.97
CA LEU A 48 -0.40 6.72 8.68
C LEU A 48 0.71 7.73 8.39
N GLN A 49 1.12 8.51 9.40
CA GLN A 49 2.20 9.47 9.28
C GLN A 49 3.56 8.80 9.03
N GLU A 50 3.87 7.72 9.74
CA GLU A 50 5.10 6.93 9.55
C GLU A 50 5.15 6.30 8.15
N LEU A 51 4.07 5.62 7.74
CA LEU A 51 3.96 5.00 6.41
C LEU A 51 4.07 6.03 5.30
N ARG A 52 3.42 7.19 5.43
CA ARG A 52 3.52 8.29 4.47
C ARG A 52 4.95 8.84 4.40
N THR A 53 5.58 9.06 5.55
CA THR A 53 6.95 9.59 5.62
C THR A 53 7.91 8.63 4.95
N PHE A 54 7.79 7.33 5.24
CA PHE A 54 8.54 6.28 4.58
C PHE A 54 8.29 6.28 3.07
N ALA A 55 7.03 6.29 2.64
CA ALA A 55 6.67 6.20 1.24
C ALA A 55 7.24 7.37 0.42
N ASN A 56 7.16 8.58 0.96
CA ASN A 56 7.75 9.76 0.34
C ASN A 56 9.28 9.67 0.23
N ARG A 57 9.95 9.17 1.29
CA ARG A 57 11.40 9.01 1.33
C ARG A 57 11.90 7.97 0.31
N HIS A 58 11.18 6.87 0.17
CA HIS A 58 11.59 5.71 -0.64
C HIS A 58 10.91 5.61 -2.00
N ARG A 59 10.09 6.62 -2.36
CA ARG A 59 9.28 6.64 -3.59
C ARG A 59 8.41 5.39 -3.73
N THR A 60 7.99 4.84 -2.59
CA THR A 60 7.10 3.69 -2.50
C THR A 60 5.67 4.14 -2.78
N THR A 61 4.94 3.37 -3.56
CA THR A 61 3.52 3.64 -3.79
C THR A 61 2.71 3.22 -2.56
N PHE A 62 1.92 4.13 -2.00
CA PHE A 62 1.12 3.90 -0.80
C PHE A 62 -0.37 3.98 -1.10
N VAL A 63 -1.08 2.87 -0.99
CA VAL A 63 -2.51 2.79 -1.31
C VAL A 63 -3.34 2.23 -0.16
N ALA A 64 -4.57 2.70 -0.07
CA ALA A 64 -5.58 2.17 0.84
C ALA A 64 -6.40 1.06 0.13
N LEU A 65 -6.73 -0.01 0.84
CA LEU A 65 -7.69 -1.02 0.40
C LEU A 65 -8.84 -1.12 1.41
N THR A 66 -10.02 -0.70 1.01
CA THR A 66 -11.24 -0.75 1.83
C THR A 66 -12.19 -1.83 1.34
N ASP A 67 -13.16 -2.22 2.18
CA ASP A 67 -14.22 -3.15 1.79
C ASP A 67 -15.28 -2.44 0.93
N PHE A 68 -15.86 -3.14 -0.06
CA PHE A 68 -16.90 -2.56 -0.92
C PHE A 68 -18.17 -2.14 -0.18
N HIS A 69 -18.43 -2.69 1.00
CA HIS A 69 -19.55 -2.29 1.84
C HIS A 69 -19.32 -0.97 2.59
N ALA A 70 -18.07 -0.48 2.63
CA ALA A 70 -17.72 0.79 3.26
C ALA A 70 -16.70 1.57 2.40
N PRO A 71 -17.04 1.94 1.15
CA PRO A 71 -16.14 2.69 0.30
C PRO A 71 -16.12 4.14 0.79
N ARG A 72 -15.22 4.45 1.72
CA ARG A 72 -15.01 5.81 2.20
C ARG A 72 -13.83 6.40 1.46
N TRP A 73 -14.16 7.06 0.37
CA TRP A 73 -13.25 7.91 -0.37
C TRP A 73 -13.09 9.13 0.51
N MET A 74 -11.95 9.25 1.17
CA MET A 74 -11.68 10.46 1.95
C MET A 74 -11.89 11.65 1.03
N HIS A 75 -12.61 12.67 1.51
CA HIS A 75 -12.62 13.94 0.80
C HIS A 75 -11.16 14.34 0.59
N GLN A 76 -10.80 14.97 -0.53
CA GLN A 76 -9.38 15.25 -0.82
C GLN A 76 -8.67 15.99 0.32
N GLU A 77 -9.41 16.78 1.10
CA GLU A 77 -8.96 17.50 2.29
C GLU A 77 -8.61 16.58 3.48
N GLU A 78 -9.16 15.36 3.51
CA GLU A 78 -8.96 14.34 4.53
C GLU A 78 -7.93 13.28 4.12
N ASN A 79 -7.39 13.30 2.88
CA ASN A 79 -6.44 12.27 2.43
C ASN A 79 -5.13 12.34 3.26
N PRO A 80 -4.78 11.31 4.06
CA PRO A 80 -3.60 11.30 4.89
C PRO A 80 -2.30 11.13 4.09
N GLY A 81 -2.38 11.00 2.76
CA GLY A 81 -1.23 10.92 1.86
C GLY A 81 -1.18 9.64 1.04
N PHE A 82 -2.32 8.99 0.78
CA PHE A 82 -2.40 7.87 -0.15
C PHE A 82 -2.24 8.36 -1.60
N ASP A 83 -1.48 7.59 -2.38
CA ASP A 83 -1.36 7.73 -3.84
C ASP A 83 -2.61 7.20 -4.56
N GLY A 84 -3.41 6.36 -3.90
CA GLY A 84 -4.61 5.77 -4.50
C GLY A 84 -5.47 4.99 -3.50
N PHE A 85 -6.72 4.77 -3.89
CA PHE A 85 -7.71 4.04 -3.11
C PHE A 85 -8.23 2.85 -3.93
N LEU A 86 -8.29 1.70 -3.29
CA LEU A 86 -8.71 0.43 -3.84
C LEU A 86 -9.89 -0.10 -3.04
N VAL A 87 -10.73 -0.89 -3.70
CA VAL A 87 -11.90 -1.51 -3.08
C VAL A 87 -11.81 -3.03 -3.28
N SER A 88 -12.00 -3.77 -2.19
CA SER A 88 -12.05 -5.23 -2.17
C SER A 88 -13.46 -5.72 -2.54
N PRO A 89 -13.61 -6.79 -3.35
CA PRO A 89 -12.55 -7.66 -3.88
C PRO A 89 -11.83 -7.07 -5.10
N LEU A 90 -10.51 -7.23 -5.13
CA LEU A 90 -9.68 -6.83 -6.27
C LEU A 90 -9.54 -7.95 -7.30
N SER A 91 -9.59 -7.60 -8.57
CA SER A 91 -9.25 -8.52 -9.66
C SER A 91 -7.74 -8.71 -9.79
N SER A 92 -7.33 -9.84 -10.37
CA SER A 92 -5.92 -10.14 -10.65
C SER A 92 -5.27 -9.10 -11.57
N GLU A 93 -6.02 -8.58 -12.54
CA GLU A 93 -5.55 -7.62 -13.54
C GLU A 93 -5.26 -6.28 -12.88
N VAL A 94 -6.20 -5.77 -12.05
CA VAL A 94 -6.02 -4.51 -11.32
C VAL A 94 -4.81 -4.58 -10.42
N LEU A 95 -4.65 -5.69 -9.68
CA LEU A 95 -3.51 -5.88 -8.79
C LEU A 95 -2.19 -5.99 -9.57
N SER A 96 -2.18 -6.69 -10.70
CA SER A 96 -1.00 -6.81 -11.55
C SER A 96 -0.57 -5.47 -12.15
N SER A 97 -1.53 -4.68 -12.65
CA SER A 97 -1.27 -3.34 -13.18
C SER A 97 -0.75 -2.39 -12.10
N LEU A 98 -1.30 -2.45 -10.88
CA LEU A 98 -0.82 -1.65 -9.75
C LEU A 98 0.62 -2.01 -9.39
N VAL A 99 0.94 -3.30 -9.28
CA VAL A 99 2.28 -3.79 -8.96
C VAL A 99 3.29 -3.33 -10.02
N GLN A 100 2.96 -3.48 -11.31
CA GLN A 100 3.82 -3.02 -12.40
C GLN A 100 4.03 -1.51 -12.35
N SER A 101 2.95 -0.74 -12.18
CA SER A 101 3.01 0.72 -12.08
C SER A 101 3.89 1.18 -10.92
N ALA A 102 3.71 0.59 -9.73
CA ALA A 102 4.47 0.92 -8.53
C ALA A 102 5.96 0.60 -8.71
N GLN A 103 6.29 -0.55 -9.29
CA GLN A 103 7.67 -0.92 -9.59
C GLN A 103 8.32 0.04 -10.58
N THR A 104 7.64 0.36 -11.70
CA THR A 104 8.16 1.29 -12.71
C THR A 104 8.39 2.68 -12.12
N ARG A 105 7.44 3.19 -11.33
CA ARG A 105 7.58 4.48 -10.64
C ARG A 105 8.80 4.51 -9.73
N GLN A 106 8.97 3.52 -8.87
CA GLN A 106 10.11 3.48 -7.95
C GLN A 106 11.43 3.39 -8.72
N ALA A 107 11.53 2.52 -9.72
CA ALA A 107 12.74 2.37 -10.54
C ALA A 107 13.11 3.66 -11.27
N PHE A 108 12.13 4.36 -11.85
CA PHE A 108 12.36 5.64 -12.51
C PHE A 108 12.80 6.74 -11.54
N CYS A 109 12.12 6.88 -10.40
CA CYS A 109 12.44 7.93 -9.43
C CYS A 109 13.75 7.71 -8.65
N LEU A 110 14.31 6.49 -8.66
CA LEU A 110 15.62 6.19 -8.07
C LEU A 110 16.77 6.30 -9.08
N ALA A 111 16.48 6.24 -10.38
CA ALA A 111 17.46 6.38 -11.45
C ALA A 111 17.78 7.85 -11.81
N VAL A 112 16.98 8.79 -11.29
CA VAL A 112 17.08 10.24 -11.47
C VAL A 112 17.60 10.88 -10.20
#